data_AF-A0A495Z690-F1
#
_entry.id   AF-A0A495Z690-F1
#
_cell.length_a   1.000
_cell.length_b   1.000
_cell.length_c   1.000
_cell.angle_alpha   90.00
_cell.angle_beta   90.00
_cell.angle_gamma   90.00
#
_symmetry.space_group_name_H-M   'P 1'
#
loop_
_entity.id
_entity.type
_entity.pdbx_description
1 polymer ?
#
loop_
_entity_poly.entity_id
_entity_poly.type
_entity_poly.pdbx_seq_one_letter_code
_entity_poly.pdbx_strand_id
1 'polypeptide(L)' 'MQESKFYQLLCEKLSERYTRETTIENTLALLEDQFQVEAVNALTPALRSVNDLQKLKQLHLAAAKVQNIEAFTQMLNE' A
#
# COMPACT_ATOMS: atom_id res chain seq x y z
N MET A 1 21.26 -9.72 27.35
CA MET A 1 19.88 -10.15 27.05
C MET A 1 19.91 -10.66 25.61
N GLN A 2 19.97 -11.97 25.39
CA GLN A 2 19.81 -12.52 24.03
C GLN A 2 18.31 -12.59 23.76
N GLU A 3 17.81 -11.73 22.88
CA GLU A 3 16.44 -11.86 22.40
C GLU A 3 16.29 -13.23 21.71
N SER A 4 15.26 -13.99 22.07
CA SER A 4 14.97 -15.25 21.38
C SER A 4 14.73 -14.95 19.90
N LYS A 5 15.22 -15.83 19.01
CA LYS A 5 14.94 -15.76 17.56
C LYS A 5 13.44 -15.60 17.25
N PHE A 6 12.58 -16.11 18.13
CA PHE A 6 11.13 -15.93 18.05
C PHE A 6 10.71 -14.46 18.19
N TYR A 7 11.29 -13.71 19.14
CA TYR A 7 11.00 -12.28 19.30
C TYR A 7 11.50 -11.46 18.11
N GLN A 8 12.69 -11.76 17.60
CA GLN A 8 13.23 -11.09 16.41
C GLN A 8 12.30 -11.27 15.19
N LEU A 9 11.88 -12.52 14.93
CA LEU A 9 10.99 -12.84 13.83
C LEU A 9 9.58 -12.22 14.01
N LEU A 10 9.10 -12.09 15.24
CA LEU A 10 7.86 -11.38 15.54
C LEU A 10 7.99 -9.88 15.24
N CYS A 11 9.07 -9.24 15.68
CA CYS A 11 9.35 -7.83 15.41
C CYS A 11 9.45 -7.53 13.91
N GLU A 12 10.14 -8.40 13.15
CA GLU A 12 10.25 -8.29 11.70
C GLU A 12 8.87 -8.34 11.03
N LYS A 13 8.03 -9.32 11.38
CA LYS A 13 6.67 -9.43 10.84
C LYS A 13 5.78 -8.23 11.18
N LEU A 14 5.91 -7.70 12.40
CA LEU A 14 5.17 -6.52 12.82
C LEU A 14 5.63 -5.28 12.05
N SER A 15 6.94 -5.12 11.83
CA SER A 15 7.52 -4.04 11.05
C SER A 15 7.08 -4.10 9.59
N GLU A 16 7.06 -5.29 9.00
CA GLU A 16 6.60 -5.49 7.62
C GLU A 16 5.10 -5.15 7.50
N ARG A 17 4.27 -5.64 8.42
CA ARG A 17 2.83 -5.34 8.45
C ARG A 17 2.58 -3.83 8.60
N TYR A 18 3.30 -3.18 9.51
CA TYR A 18 3.20 -1.74 9.72
C TYR A 18 3.56 -0.97 8.46
N THR A 19 4.70 -1.31 7.85
CA THR A 19 5.16 -0.68 6.61
C THR A 19 4.15 -0.87 5.49
N ARG A 20 3.53 -2.06 5.38
CA ARG A 20 2.49 -2.36 4.41
C ARG A 20 1.26 -1.45 4.58
N GLU A 21 0.70 -1.38 5.79
CA GLU A 21 -0.49 -0.56 6.05
C GLU A 21 -0.20 0.93 5.85
N THR A 22 0.93 1.45 6.34
CA THR A 22 1.33 2.85 6.12
C THR A 22 1.52 3.17 4.64
N THR A 23 2.07 2.24 3.85
CA THR A 23 2.21 2.43 2.40
C THR A 23 0.84 2.50 1.72
N ILE A 24 -0.12 1.67 2.13
CA ILE A 24 -1.49 1.69 1.61
C ILE A 24 -2.17 3.03 1.96
N GLU A 25 -2.12 3.44 3.23
CA GLU A 25 -2.72 4.69 3.70
C GLU A 25 -2.16 5.91 2.95
N ASN A 26 -0.83 5.98 2.80
CA ASN A 26 -0.19 7.06 2.05
C ASN A 26 -0.54 7.03 0.56
N THR A 27 -0.72 5.85 -0.03
CA THR A 27 -1.15 5.72 -1.43
C THR A 27 -2.57 6.23 -1.63
N LEU A 28 -3.49 5.87 -0.72
CA LEU A 28 -4.86 6.36 -0.75
C LEU A 28 -4.90 7.88 -0.58
N ALA A 29 -4.15 8.44 0.38
CA ALA A 29 -4.08 9.88 0.59
C ALA A 29 -3.60 10.65 -0.66
N LEU A 30 -2.60 10.13 -1.37
CA LEU A 30 -2.13 10.72 -2.63
C LEU A 30 -3.18 10.68 -3.73
N LEU A 31 -3.96 9.60 -3.80
CA LEU A 31 -5.03 9.48 -4.79
C LEU A 31 -6.23 10.38 -4.44
N GLU A 32 -6.57 10.52 -3.15
CA GLU A 32 -7.64 11.40 -2.67
C GLU A 32 -7.32 12.89 -2.88
N ASP A 33 -6.05 13.27 -2.89
CA ASP A 33 -5.62 14.64 -3.24
C ASP A 33 -5.88 14.98 -4.71
N GLN A 34 -5.93 13.96 -5.58
CA GLN A 34 -6.03 14.12 -7.04
C GLN A 34 -7.41 13.75 -7.61
N PHE A 35 -8.14 12.86 -6.95
CA PHE A 35 -9.35 12.22 -7.47
C PHE A 35 -10.48 12.20 -6.43
N GLN A 36 -11.70 11.88 -6.89
CA GLN A 36 -12.86 11.81 -6.00
C GLN A 36 -12.69 10.73 -4.93
N VAL A 37 -12.95 11.10 -3.68
CA VAL A 37 -12.79 10.26 -2.50
C VAL A 37 -13.58 8.95 -2.62
N GLU A 38 -14.78 8.98 -3.19
CA GLU A 38 -15.61 7.79 -3.41
C GLU A 38 -14.95 6.79 -4.38
N ALA A 39 -14.35 7.29 -5.46
CA ALA A 39 -13.65 6.47 -6.44
C ALA A 39 -12.37 5.86 -5.84
N VAL A 40 -11.63 6.63 -5.04
CA VAL A 40 -10.42 6.14 -4.36
C VAL A 40 -10.78 5.10 -3.29
N ASN A 41 -11.83 5.34 -2.50
CA ASN A 41 -12.29 4.40 -1.48
C ASN A 41 -12.69 3.03 -2.05
N ALA A 42 -13.18 2.99 -3.29
CA ALA A 42 -13.49 1.73 -3.98
C ALA A 42 -12.24 0.88 -4.25
N LEU A 43 -11.04 1.47 -4.28
CA LEU A 43 -9.77 0.77 -4.50
C LEU A 43 -9.17 0.17 -3.22
N THR A 44 -9.61 0.62 -2.04
CA THR A 44 -9.07 0.17 -0.75
C THR A 44 -9.02 -1.35 -0.58
N PRO A 45 -10.08 -2.13 -0.92
CA PRO A 45 -10.03 -3.59 -0.80
C PRO A 45 -8.97 -4.22 -1.72
N ALA A 46 -8.85 -3.72 -2.96
CA ALA A 46 -7.89 -4.22 -3.92
C ALA A 46 -6.44 -3.89 -3.50
N LEU A 47 -6.18 -2.67 -3.03
CA LEU A 47 -4.87 -2.29 -2.46
C LEU A 47 -4.48 -3.15 -1.25
N ARG A 48 -5.43 -3.43 -0.34
CA ARG A 48 -5.19 -4.28 0.83
C ARG A 48 -4.92 -5.74 0.48
N SER A 49 -5.42 -6.22 -0.66
CA SER A 49 -5.17 -7.57 -1.17
C SER A 49 -3.75 -7.76 -1.70
N VAL A 50 -3.01 -6.67 -1.97
CA VAL A 50 -1.61 -6.73 -2.37
C VAL A 50 -0.75 -7.11 -1.16
N ASN A 51 -0.24 -8.33 -1.18
CA ASN A 51 0.64 -8.85 -0.13
C ASN A 51 2.12 -8.51 -0.38
N ASP A 52 2.48 -8.24 -1.64
CA ASP A 52 3.85 -7.90 -2.01
C ASP A 52 4.14 -6.42 -1.68
N LEU A 53 5.03 -6.20 -0.70
CA LEU A 53 5.43 -4.87 -0.28
C LEU A 53 6.18 -4.09 -1.38
N GLN A 54 6.92 -4.75 -2.26
CA GLN A 54 7.59 -4.08 -3.38
C GLN A 54 6.57 -3.59 -4.40
N LYS A 55 5.57 -4.42 -4.73
CA LYS A 55 4.45 -3.99 -5.59
C LYS A 55 3.71 -2.80 -4.97
N LEU A 56 3.45 -2.82 -3.66
CA LEU A 56 2.83 -1.67 -2.97
C LEU A 56 3.67 -0.39 -3.05
N LYS A 57 4.99 -0.49 -2.89
CA LYS A 57 5.88 0.67 -3.06
C LYS A 57 5.86 1.22 -4.48
N GLN A 58 5.79 0.36 -5.49
CA GLN A 58 5.66 0.78 -6.89
C GLN A 58 4.34 1.49 -7.14
N LEU A 59 3.24 0.94 -6.62
CA LEU A 59 1.91 1.55 -6.68
C LEU A 59 1.90 2.92 -5.98
N HIS A 60 2.52 3.05 -4.81
CA HIS A 60 2.65 4.33 -4.11
C HIS A 60 3.35 5.39 -4.99
N LEU A 61 4.46 5.03 -5.63
CA LEU A 61 5.17 5.94 -6.54
C LEU A 61 4.36 6.27 -7.80
N ALA A 62 3.53 5.35 -8.27
CA ALA A 62 2.65 5.55 -9.41
C ALA A 62 1.46 6.46 -9.07
N ALA A 63 0.90 6.35 -7.86
CA ALA A 63 -0.22 7.17 -7.39
C ALA A 63 0.06 8.68 -7.52
N ALA A 64 1.30 9.11 -7.32
CA ALA A 64 1.71 10.51 -7.49
C ALA A 64 1.84 10.98 -8.97
N LYS A 65 1.71 10.08 -9.95
CA LYS A 65 2.04 10.33 -11.37
C LYS A 65 0.92 9.98 -12.35
N VAL A 66 -0.04 9.15 -11.93
CA VAL A 66 -1.16 8.72 -12.77
C VAL A 66 -2.03 9.90 -13.17
N GLN A 67 -2.51 9.91 -14.41
CA GLN A 67 -3.33 11.00 -14.94
C GLN A 67 -4.83 10.84 -14.63
N ASN A 68 -5.26 9.63 -14.26
CA ASN A 68 -6.63 9.30 -13.91
C ASN A 68 -6.67 8.04 -13.04
N ILE A 69 -7.82 7.81 -12.40
CA ILE A 69 -8.04 6.71 -11.47
C ILE A 69 -8.09 5.35 -12.18
N GLU A 70 -8.53 5.31 -13.44
CA GLU A 70 -8.59 4.10 -14.25
C GLU A 70 -7.20 3.56 -14.56
N ALA A 71 -6.24 4.43 -14.87
CA ALA A 71 -4.84 4.07 -15.11
C ALA A 71 -4.21 3.45 -13.86
N PHE A 72 -4.47 4.02 -12.68
CA PHE A 72 -4.05 3.41 -11.42
C PHE A 72 -4.70 2.05 -11.19
N THR A 73 -6.00 1.94 -11.48
CA THR A 73 -6.77 0.70 -11.33
C THR A 73 -6.22 -0.41 -12.24
N GLN A 74 -5.76 -0.09 -13.45
CA GLN A 74 -5.10 -1.04 -14.33
C GLN A 74 -3.80 -1.56 -13.70
N MET A 75 -2.92 -0.67 -13.25
CA MET A 75 -1.66 -1.05 -12.59
C MET A 75 -1.86 -1.89 -11.32
N LEU A 76 -2.95 -1.67 -10.59
CA LEU A 76 -3.29 -2.43 -9.39
C LEU A 76 -3.62 -3.90 -9.72
N ASN A 77 -4.26 -4.12 -10.87
CA ASN A 77 -4.78 -5.42 -11.32
C ASN A 77 -3.79 -6.24 -12.17
N GLU A 78 -2.66 -5.65 -12.59
CA GLU A 78 -1.54 -6.34 -13.24
C GLU A 78 -0.74 -7.22 -12.27
#